data_AF-A0A839AQ83-F1
#
_entry.id   AF-A0A839AQ83-F1
#
_cell.length_a   1.000
_cell.length_b   1.000
_cell.length_c   1.000
_cell.angle_alpha   90.00
_cell.angle_beta   90.00
_cell.angle_gamma   90.00
#
_symmetry.space_group_name_H-M   'P 1'
#
loop_
_entity.id
_entity.type
_entity.pdbx_description
1 polymer ?
#
loop_
_entity_poly.entity_id
_entity_poly.type
_entity_poly.pdbx_seq_one_letter_code
_entity_poly.pdbx_strand_id
1 'polypeptide(L)' 'MKKSILNLGNALNKAEQKAVNGGFFRCTSSEQCSGRYDCCSQGTCIDTTHAFFQPYCS' A
#
# COMPACT_ATOMS: atom_id res chain seq x y z
N MET A 1 2.70 -25.94 -27.94
CA MET A 1 2.50 -25.82 -26.47
C MET A 1 1.55 -24.65 -26.23
N LYS A 2 0.31 -24.91 -25.79
CA LYS A 2 -0.65 -23.82 -25.52
C LYS A 2 -0.09 -23.00 -24.35
N LYS A 3 0.35 -21.77 -24.64
CA LYS A 3 0.69 -20.80 -23.61
C LYS A 3 -0.63 -20.44 -22.92
N SER A 4 -0.95 -21.12 -21.83
CA SER A 4 -1.94 -20.61 -20.87
C SER A 4 -1.37 -19.29 -20.37
N ILE A 5 -1.83 -18.20 -20.99
CA ILE A 5 -1.61 -16.84 -20.47
C ILE A 5 -2.17 -16.91 -19.05
N LEU A 6 -1.25 -16.83 -18.11
CA LEU A 6 -1.44 -16.96 -16.67
C LEU A 6 -2.74 -16.25 -16.28
N ASN A 7 -3.78 -17.00 -15.88
CA ASN A 7 -5.04 -16.43 -15.38
C ASN A 7 -4.76 -15.86 -13.98
N LEU A 8 -4.06 -14.73 -13.92
CA LEU A 8 -3.59 -14.06 -12.71
C LEU A 8 -4.72 -13.36 -11.90
N GLY A 9 -5.95 -13.85 -12.01
CA GLY A 9 -7.08 -13.39 -11.22
C GLY A 9 -8.27 -12.92 -12.04
N ASN A 10 -9.29 -12.43 -11.32
CA ASN A 10 -10.51 -11.91 -11.90
C ASN A 10 -10.29 -10.49 -12.44
N ALA A 11 -10.80 -10.24 -13.65
CA ALA A 11 -10.83 -8.91 -14.22
C ALA A 11 -11.88 -8.06 -13.48
N LEU A 12 -11.45 -6.97 -12.85
CA LEU A 12 -12.34 -6.06 -12.13
C LEU A 12 -13.10 -5.16 -13.12
N ASN A 13 -14.40 -4.99 -12.90
CA ASN A 13 -15.21 -4.01 -13.60
C ASN A 13 -14.94 -2.57 -13.10
N LYS A 14 -15.47 -1.56 -13.79
CA LYS A 14 -15.21 -0.14 -13.46
C LYS A 14 -15.63 0.26 -12.04
N ALA A 15 -16.68 -0.35 -11.49
CA ALA A 15 -17.11 -0.08 -10.12
C ALA A 15 -16.15 -0.71 -9.11
N GLU A 16 -15.72 -1.95 -9.36
CA GLU A 16 -14.76 -2.68 -8.53
C GLU A 16 -13.39 -2.01 -8.54
N GLN A 17 -12.91 -1.54 -9.69
CA GLN A 17 -11.65 -0.80 -9.79
C GLN A 17 -11.66 0.47 -8.94
N LYS A 18 -12.79 1.19 -8.91
CA LYS A 18 -12.94 2.39 -8.05
C LYS A 18 -12.96 2.07 -6.57
N ALA A 19 -13.36 0.85 -6.20
CA ALA A 19 -13.35 0.39 -4.82
C ALA A 19 -11.97 -0.12 -4.36
N VAL A 20 -11.00 -0.27 -5.27
CA VAL A 20 -9.62 -0.57 -4.90
C VAL A 20 -9.00 0.65 -4.23
N ASN A 21 -8.92 0.60 -2.90
CA ASN A 21 -8.21 1.59 -2.10
C ASN A 21 -6.73 1.19 -2.02
N GLY A 22 -5.93 1.66 -2.97
CA GLY A 22 -4.47 1.53 -2.98
C GLY A 22 -3.76 2.86 -2.73
N GLY A 23 -2.42 2.81 -2.61
CA GLY A 23 -1.57 4.00 -2.40
C GLY A 23 -1.14 4.19 -0.94
N PHE A 24 -0.40 5.27 -0.68
CA PHE A 24 0.05 5.60 0.67
C PHE A 24 -1.10 6.23 1.47
N PHE A 25 -1.44 5.63 2.61
CA PHE A 25 -2.38 6.22 3.56
C PHE A 25 -1.80 7.51 4.11
N ARG A 26 -2.51 8.63 3.93
CA ARG A 26 -2.11 9.91 4.53
C ARG A 26 -2.36 9.89 6.02
N CYS A 27 -1.48 10.53 6.78
CA CYS A 27 -1.56 10.62 8.22
C CYS A 27 -0.96 11.96 8.70
N THR A 28 -1.35 12.38 9.90
CA THR A 28 -0.69 13.49 10.63
C THR A 28 -0.07 13.05 11.94
N SER A 29 -0.39 11.84 12.41
CA SER A 29 0.16 11.20 13.60
C SER A 29 0.23 9.68 13.40
N SER A 30 1.15 9.02 14.09
CA SER A 30 1.34 7.56 13.99
C SER A 30 0.13 6.75 14.47
N GLU A 31 -0.72 7.32 15.33
CA GLU A 31 -1.97 6.69 15.78
C GLU A 31 -2.98 6.47 14.64
N GLN A 32 -2.85 7.20 13.52
CA GLN A 32 -3.67 7.02 12.33
C GLN A 32 -3.18 5.86 11.45
N CYS A 33 -1.99 5.34 11.73
CA CYS A 33 -1.40 4.23 11.02
C CYS A 33 -1.70 2.91 11.75
N SER A 34 -1.92 1.86 10.98
CA SER A 34 -2.27 0.55 11.53
C SER A 34 -1.02 -0.20 11.99
N GLY A 35 -1.00 -0.75 13.20
CA GLY A 35 -0.01 -1.75 13.62
C GLY A 35 1.45 -1.30 13.48
N ARG A 36 2.18 -1.88 12.50
CA ARG A 36 3.62 -1.69 12.30
C ARG A 36 4.00 -0.50 11.40
N TYR A 37 3.01 0.27 10.98
CA TYR A 37 3.21 1.44 10.13
C TYR A 37 3.29 2.69 11.00
N ASP A 38 4.17 3.61 10.63
CA ASP A 38 4.39 4.87 11.33
C ASP A 38 4.09 6.05 10.42
N CYS A 39 3.69 7.18 11.01
CA CYS A 39 3.44 8.39 10.24
C CYS A 39 4.72 9.17 10.03
N CYS A 40 5.28 9.07 8.83
CA CYS A 40 6.60 9.61 8.55
C CYS A 40 6.53 10.99 7.88
N SER A 41 7.69 11.64 7.67
CA SER A 41 7.80 13.07 7.31
C SER A 41 7.07 13.48 6.01
N GLN A 42 6.69 12.51 5.19
CA GLN A 42 5.88 12.69 3.97
C GLN A 42 4.36 12.75 4.25
N GLY A 43 3.95 12.67 5.52
CA GLY A 43 2.54 12.61 5.94
C GLY A 43 1.87 11.31 5.48
N THR A 44 2.62 10.20 5.47
CA THR A 44 2.15 8.91 5.00
C THR A 44 2.54 7.78 5.94
N CYS A 45 1.66 6.79 6.05
CA CYS A 45 1.90 5.57 6.81
C CYS A 45 2.88 4.68 6.06
N ILE A 46 4.05 4.46 6.66
CA ILE A 46 5.16 3.70 6.07
C ILE A 46 5.55 2.56 7.02
N ASP A 47 5.88 1.39 6.46
CA ASP A 47 6.33 0.23 7.22
C ASP A 47 7.77 0.43 7.70
N THR A 48 7.95 0.77 8.99
CA THR A 48 9.26 1.03 9.58
C THR A 48 10.06 -0.23 9.89
N THR A 49 9.43 -1.41 9.80
CA THR A 49 10.12 -2.70 9.97
C THR A 49 10.93 -3.10 8.75
N HIS A 50 10.67 -2.48 7.59
CA HIS A 50 11.44 -2.68 6.38
C HIS A 50 12.58 -1.66 6.27
N ALA A 51 13.82 -2.16 6.28
CA ALA A 51 15.05 -1.35 6.18
C ALA A 51 15.08 -0.39 4.98
N PHE A 52 14.40 -0.74 3.88
CA PHE A 52 14.30 0.12 2.69
C PHE A 52 13.57 1.44 2.97
N PHE A 53 12.63 1.44 3.94
CA PHE A 53 11.78 2.58 4.22
C PHE A 53 12.18 3.38 5.46
N GLN A 54 13.15 2.90 6.23
CA GLN A 54 13.67 3.57 7.43
C GLN A 54 14.18 5.01 7.20
N PRO A 55 14.83 5.37 6.07
CA PRO A 55 15.30 6.74 5.84
C PRO A 55 14.19 7.78 5.69
N TYR A 56 12.94 7.34 5.46
CA TYR A 56 11.81 8.25 5.31
C TYR A 56 11.15 8.59 6.65
N CYS A 57 11.52 7.87 7.72
CA CYS A 57 10.96 7.92 9.06
C CYS A 57 12.11 8.16 10.06
N SER A 58 12.63 9.39 10.09
CA SER A 58 13.77 9.80 10.92
C SER A 58 13.53 11.16 11.54
#